data_AF-A0A2J8SLG0-F1
#
_entry.id   AF-A0A2J8SLG0-F1
#
_cell.length_a   1.000
_cell.length_b   1.000
_cell.length_c   1.000
_cell.angle_alpha   90.00
_cell.angle_beta   90.00
_cell.angle_gamma   90.00
#
_symmetry.space_group_name_H-M   'P 1'
#
loop_
_entity.id
_entity.type
_entity.pdbx_description
1 polymer ?
#
loop_
_entity_poly.entity_id
_entity_poly.type
_entity_poly.pdbx_seq_one_letter_code
_entity_poly.pdbx_strand_id
1 'polypeptide(L)'
;MTMETQMSQNVCPRNLWLLQSLTVLLLLASADSQAAAPPKAVLKLEPPWINVLQDDSVTLTCRGAHSPESDSTQWFHNGNLILTHTQPSYRFKANNNDSGEYRCQTGQTSLSDPVHLTVLSGQWRKALGWTWEGQDG
;
A
#
# COMPACT_ATOMS: atom_id res chain seq x y z
N MET A 1 41.38 -48.42 -5.62
CA MET A 1 40.65 -48.62 -4.36
C MET A 1 39.18 -48.35 -4.65
N THR A 2 38.48 -49.36 -5.14
CA THR A 2 37.05 -49.31 -5.49
C THR A 2 36.33 -50.16 -4.46
N MET A 3 35.60 -49.51 -3.55
CA MET A 3 34.73 -50.19 -2.60
C MET A 3 33.34 -50.31 -3.22
N GLU A 4 33.00 -51.51 -3.64
CA GLU A 4 31.62 -51.95 -3.83
C GLU A 4 30.91 -51.92 -2.47
N THR A 5 29.74 -51.29 -2.39
CA THR A 5 28.81 -51.48 -1.26
C THR A 5 27.45 -51.84 -1.83
N GLN A 6 27.22 -53.15 -1.92
CA GLN A 6 25.97 -53.75 -2.33
C GLN A 6 24.99 -53.72 -1.15
N MET A 7 23.97 -52.85 -1.22
CA MET A 7 22.82 -52.90 -0.32
C MET A 7 21.66 -53.59 -1.05
N SER A 8 21.44 -54.86 -0.69
CA SER A 8 20.34 -55.69 -1.16
C SER A 8 19.00 -55.06 -0.72
N GLN A 9 18.22 -54.56 -1.67
CA GLN A 9 16.89 -54.02 -1.44
C GLN A 9 15.87 -55.15 -1.29
N ASN A 10 15.64 -55.60 -0.05
CA ASN A 10 14.47 -56.42 0.28
C ASN A 10 13.31 -55.51 0.73
N VAL A 11 12.58 -54.95 -0.23
CA VAL A 11 11.30 -54.29 0.04
C VAL A 11 10.18 -55.33 -0.13
N CYS A 12 9.57 -55.75 0.97
CA CYS A 12 8.47 -56.72 0.97
C CYS A 12 7.28 -56.21 0.14
N PRO A 13 6.72 -56.99 -0.81
CA PRO A 13 5.70 -56.54 -1.76
C PRO A 13 4.33 -56.19 -1.15
N ARG A 14 4.12 -56.43 0.15
CA ARG A 14 2.86 -56.15 0.87
C ARG A 14 2.78 -54.73 1.45
N ASN A 15 3.92 -54.01 1.52
CA ASN A 15 4.01 -52.66 2.08
C ASN A 15 4.02 -51.54 1.03
N LEU A 16 4.02 -51.88 -0.26
CA LEU A 16 4.06 -50.89 -1.33
C LEU A 16 2.76 -50.08 -1.39
N TRP A 17 1.61 -50.70 -1.15
CA TRP A 17 0.30 -50.02 -1.05
C TRP A 17 0.23 -49.04 0.13
N LEU A 18 0.76 -49.43 1.29
CA LEU A 18 0.83 -48.57 2.48
C LEU A 18 1.70 -47.34 2.24
N LEU A 19 2.81 -47.51 1.50
CA LEU A 19 3.67 -46.40 1.08
C LEU A 19 2.93 -45.41 0.19
N GLN A 20 2.14 -45.88 -0.79
CA GLN A 20 1.37 -45.00 -1.69
C GLN A 20 0.27 -44.23 -0.94
N SER A 21 -0.41 -44.86 0.01
CA SER A 21 -1.38 -44.16 0.87
C SER A 21 -0.72 -43.16 1.81
N LEU A 22 0.47 -43.47 2.32
CA LEU A 22 1.23 -42.60 3.22
C LEU A 22 1.81 -41.39 2.46
N THR A 23 2.25 -41.55 1.22
CA THR A 23 2.70 -40.43 0.38
C THR A 23 1.54 -39.52 0.00
N VAL A 24 0.37 -40.07 -0.33
CA VAL A 24 -0.85 -39.25 -0.56
C VAL A 24 -1.26 -38.49 0.71
N LEU A 25 -1.20 -39.13 1.89
CA LEU A 25 -1.49 -38.47 3.16
C LEU A 25 -0.47 -37.38 3.50
N LEU A 26 0.83 -37.60 3.25
CA LEU A 26 1.87 -36.58 3.40
C LEU A 26 1.72 -35.41 2.41
N LEU A 27 1.32 -35.70 1.17
CA LEU A 27 1.08 -34.68 0.14
C LEU A 27 -0.14 -33.81 0.52
N LEU A 28 -1.22 -34.42 1.02
CA LEU A 28 -2.40 -33.70 1.51
C LEU A 28 -2.11 -32.88 2.78
N ALA A 29 -1.16 -33.32 3.63
CA ALA A 29 -0.75 -32.56 4.82
C ALA A 29 0.09 -31.31 4.48
N SER A 30 0.63 -31.20 3.26
CA SER A 30 1.52 -30.09 2.85
C SER A 30 0.80 -28.92 2.16
N ALA A 31 -0.52 -28.98 2.00
CA ALA A 31 -1.30 -27.99 1.26
C ALA A 31 -2.16 -27.11 2.18
N ASP A 32 -1.54 -26.34 3.08
CA ASP A 32 -2.21 -25.14 3.61
C ASP A 32 -1.20 -24.08 4.08
N SER A 33 -0.45 -23.54 3.12
CA SER A 33 0.34 -22.32 3.33
C SER A 33 -0.48 -21.12 2.89
N GLN A 34 -1.60 -20.84 3.55
CA GLN A 34 -2.36 -19.61 3.27
C GLN A 34 -1.62 -18.42 3.88
N ALA A 35 -0.72 -17.81 3.10
CA ALA A 35 -0.09 -16.55 3.48
C ALA A 35 -1.20 -15.50 3.63
N ALA A 36 -1.43 -15.05 4.86
CA ALA A 36 -2.39 -13.99 5.15
C ALA A 36 -2.01 -12.72 4.38
N ALA A 37 -2.99 -12.06 3.75
CA ALA A 37 -2.75 -10.81 3.06
C ALA A 37 -2.24 -9.75 4.05
N PRO A 38 -1.27 -8.89 3.67
CA PRO A 38 -0.75 -7.86 4.54
C PRO A 38 -1.85 -6.83 4.87
N PRO A 39 -1.83 -6.23 6.08
CA PRO A 39 -2.77 -5.19 6.45
C PRO A 39 -2.67 -3.99 5.49
N LYS A 40 -3.78 -3.27 5.29
CA LYS A 40 -3.78 -2.06 4.45
C LYS A 40 -3.04 -0.91 5.14
N ALA A 41 -2.34 -0.09 4.35
CA ALA A 41 -1.87 1.20 4.81
C ALA A 41 -3.05 2.14 5.10
N VAL A 42 -2.82 3.13 5.97
CA VAL A 42 -3.81 4.16 6.32
C VAL A 42 -3.29 5.51 5.84
N LEU A 43 -3.98 6.09 4.88
CA LEU A 43 -3.72 7.44 4.40
C LEU A 43 -4.45 8.47 5.26
N LYS A 44 -3.74 9.45 5.79
CA LYS A 44 -4.29 10.57 6.55
C LYS A 44 -4.02 11.91 5.87
N LEU A 45 -4.97 12.82 5.99
CA LEU A 45 -4.89 14.18 5.48
C LEU A 45 -4.80 15.16 6.65
N GLU A 46 -3.85 16.09 6.58
CA GLU A 46 -3.65 17.17 7.55
C GLU A 46 -3.52 18.51 6.79
N PRO A 47 -4.46 19.44 6.96
CA PRO A 47 -5.71 19.33 7.75
C PRO A 47 -6.69 18.28 7.17
N PRO A 48 -7.69 17.79 7.92
CA PRO A 48 -8.55 16.67 7.49
C PRO A 48 -9.57 17.02 6.40
N TRP A 49 -9.46 18.20 5.77
CA TRP A 49 -10.44 18.71 4.80
C TRP A 49 -10.19 18.13 3.42
N ILE A 50 -11.15 17.37 2.89
CA ILE A 50 -11.07 16.86 1.50
C ILE A 50 -11.27 17.96 0.45
N ASN A 51 -11.86 19.08 0.83
CA ASN A 51 -11.99 20.27 -0.01
C ASN A 51 -11.02 21.32 0.51
N VAL A 52 -10.04 21.66 -0.33
CA VAL A 52 -9.01 22.67 -0.01
C VAL A 52 -9.00 23.75 -1.06
N LEU A 53 -8.39 24.86 -0.75
CA LEU A 53 -8.32 26.02 -1.60
C LEU A 53 -6.97 26.02 -2.29
N GLN A 54 -6.92 26.61 -3.49
CA GLN A 54 -5.63 26.84 -4.12
C GLN A 54 -4.67 27.57 -3.17
N ASP A 55 -3.41 27.14 -3.15
CA ASP A 55 -2.34 27.59 -2.25
C ASP A 55 -2.47 27.16 -0.78
N ASP A 56 -3.47 26.36 -0.41
CA ASP A 56 -3.51 25.72 0.90
C ASP A 56 -2.35 24.73 1.05
N SER A 57 -1.81 24.63 2.27
CA SER A 57 -0.79 23.65 2.61
C SER A 57 -1.47 22.33 2.99
N VAL A 58 -1.30 21.31 2.16
CA VAL A 58 -1.82 19.96 2.40
C VAL A 58 -0.68 19.04 2.81
N THR A 59 -0.91 18.20 3.82
CA THR A 59 0.01 17.15 4.23
C THR A 59 -0.69 15.81 4.19
N LEU A 60 -0.19 14.90 3.37
CA LEU A 60 -0.59 13.51 3.32
C LEU A 60 0.37 12.70 4.19
N THR A 61 -0.15 11.85 5.06
CA THR A 61 0.66 10.95 5.90
C THR A 61 0.24 9.51 5.69
N CYS A 62 1.18 8.65 5.28
CA CYS A 62 0.97 7.22 5.18
C CYS A 62 1.35 6.54 6.48
N ARG A 63 0.44 5.73 7.04
CA ARG A 63 0.69 4.92 8.23
C ARG A 63 0.62 3.45 7.87
N GLY A 64 1.63 2.69 8.29
CA GLY A 64 1.74 1.27 8.02
C GLY A 64 3.02 0.71 8.65
N ALA A 65 3.10 -0.61 8.75
CA ALA A 65 4.36 -1.25 9.09
C ALA A 65 5.36 -1.01 7.95
N HIS A 66 6.61 -0.66 8.29
CA HIS A 66 7.70 -0.50 7.32
C HIS A 66 8.55 -1.77 7.31
N SER A 67 9.25 -2.02 6.21
CA SER A 67 10.18 -3.14 6.13
C SER A 67 11.48 -2.74 6.85
N PRO A 68 12.16 -3.64 7.59
CA PRO A 68 13.47 -3.35 8.16
C PRO A 68 14.50 -2.89 7.12
N GLU A 69 14.32 -3.31 5.87
CA GLU A 69 15.20 -3.00 4.73
C GLU A 69 14.82 -1.69 4.03
N SER A 70 13.60 -1.16 4.25
CA SER A 70 13.13 0.06 3.59
C SER A 70 11.99 0.74 4.32
N ASP A 71 12.25 1.99 4.72
CA ASP A 71 11.25 2.94 5.24
C ASP A 71 10.58 3.74 4.12
N SER A 72 10.68 3.28 2.86
CA SER A 72 10.08 3.98 1.73
C SER A 72 8.56 3.79 1.69
N THR A 73 7.88 4.88 1.36
CA THR A 73 6.44 4.93 1.07
C THR A 73 6.25 5.18 -0.42
N GLN A 74 5.42 4.36 -1.04
CA GLN A 74 4.95 4.57 -2.40
C GLN A 74 3.67 5.42 -2.37
N TRP A 75 3.65 6.48 -3.15
CA TRP A 75 2.55 7.42 -3.25
C TRP A 75 1.88 7.32 -4.63
N PHE A 76 0.54 7.31 -4.66
CA PHE A 76 -0.23 7.21 -5.89
C PHE A 76 -1.20 8.39 -6.00
N HIS A 77 -1.29 9.00 -7.19
CA HIS A 77 -2.28 10.02 -7.54
C HIS A 77 -2.99 9.63 -8.83
N ASN A 78 -4.32 9.47 -8.75
CA ASN A 78 -5.16 8.96 -9.83
C ASN A 78 -4.62 7.65 -10.44
N GLY A 79 -4.10 6.76 -9.58
CA GLY A 79 -3.48 5.48 -9.96
C GLY A 79 -2.03 5.57 -10.45
N ASN A 80 -1.48 6.77 -10.65
CA ASN A 80 -0.10 6.97 -11.11
C ASN A 80 0.88 7.05 -9.94
N LEU A 81 2.02 6.38 -10.05
CA LEU A 81 3.06 6.41 -9.03
C LEU A 81 3.80 7.77 -9.02
N ILE A 82 3.91 8.38 -7.85
CA ILE A 82 4.69 9.60 -7.60
C ILE A 82 6.11 9.19 -7.21
N LEU A 83 7.03 9.25 -8.16
CA LEU A 83 8.43 8.84 -7.95
C LEU A 83 9.26 9.87 -7.18
N THR A 84 8.82 11.12 -7.16
CA THR A 84 9.57 12.23 -6.55
C THR A 84 9.52 12.23 -5.03
N HIS A 85 8.67 11.40 -4.42
CA HIS A 85 8.43 11.43 -2.98
C HIS A 85 8.34 10.01 -2.39
N THR A 86 9.21 9.70 -1.42
CA THR A 86 9.30 8.37 -0.80
C THR A 86 9.16 8.39 0.72
N GLN A 87 9.01 9.57 1.31
CA GLN A 87 8.90 9.73 2.76
C GLN A 87 7.45 9.44 3.23
N PRO A 88 7.24 8.98 4.48
CA PRO A 88 5.89 8.74 5.01
C PRO A 88 4.98 9.97 5.11
N SER A 89 5.54 11.17 5.03
CA SER A 89 4.80 12.44 5.01
C SER A 89 5.09 13.19 3.72
N TYR A 90 4.03 13.53 2.97
CA TYR A 90 4.08 14.25 1.71
C TYR A 90 3.33 15.57 1.82
N ARG A 91 4.07 16.69 1.85
CA ARG A 91 3.52 18.04 2.00
C ARG A 91 3.67 18.83 0.70
N PHE A 92 2.60 19.49 0.27
CA PHE A 92 2.58 20.31 -0.94
C PHE A 92 1.62 21.50 -0.81
N LYS A 93 1.74 22.43 -1.77
CA LYS A 93 0.81 23.55 -1.95
C LYS A 93 -0.22 23.16 -3.00
N ALA A 94 -1.50 23.18 -2.61
CA ALA A 94 -2.58 22.71 -3.45
C ALA A 94 -2.74 23.56 -4.72
N ASN A 95 -2.76 22.91 -5.87
CA ASN A 95 -3.08 23.48 -7.17
C ASN A 95 -4.18 22.67 -7.86
N ASN A 96 -4.75 23.20 -8.95
CA ASN A 96 -5.91 22.55 -9.60
C ASN A 96 -5.62 21.12 -10.08
N ASN A 97 -4.38 20.81 -10.46
CA ASN A 97 -3.99 19.47 -10.92
C ASN A 97 -3.82 18.47 -9.78
N ASP A 98 -3.76 18.93 -8.53
CA ASP A 98 -3.66 18.04 -7.37
C ASP A 98 -5.02 17.42 -7.01
N SER A 99 -6.12 17.89 -7.61
CA SER A 99 -7.42 17.25 -7.40
C SER A 99 -7.39 15.80 -7.90
N GLY A 100 -7.95 14.89 -7.12
CA GLY A 100 -7.99 13.48 -7.48
C GLY A 100 -7.91 12.51 -6.31
N GLU A 101 -7.78 11.24 -6.67
CA GLU A 101 -7.63 10.14 -5.72
C GLU A 101 -6.17 9.98 -5.29
N TYR A 102 -5.93 9.98 -3.99
CA TYR A 102 -4.64 9.65 -3.39
C TYR A 102 -4.69 8.30 -2.67
N ARG A 103 -3.62 7.51 -2.83
CA ARG A 103 -3.38 6.25 -2.10
C ARG A 103 -1.92 6.14 -1.73
N CYS A 104 -1.61 5.33 -0.72
CA CYS A 104 -0.24 5.03 -0.34
C CYS A 104 -0.03 3.55 -0.01
N GLN A 105 1.22 3.12 -0.06
CA GLN A 105 1.65 1.77 0.30
C GLN A 105 3.04 1.82 0.94
N THR A 106 3.27 1.00 1.96
CA THR A 106 4.59 0.76 2.58
C THR A 106 5.05 -0.66 2.26
N GLY A 107 6.33 -0.98 2.52
CA GLY A 107 6.90 -2.30 2.20
C GLY A 107 6.23 -3.52 2.87
N GLN A 108 5.45 -3.33 3.93
CA GLN A 108 4.76 -4.41 4.67
C GLN A 108 3.23 -4.26 4.67
N THR A 109 2.68 -3.38 3.81
CA THR A 109 1.24 -3.16 3.73
C THR A 109 0.70 -3.38 2.32
N SER A 110 -0.59 -3.71 2.25
CA SER A 110 -1.36 -3.57 1.02
C SER A 110 -1.76 -2.10 0.79
N LEU A 111 -2.14 -1.78 -0.44
CA LEU A 111 -2.53 -0.42 -0.85
C LEU A 111 -3.65 0.14 0.04
N SER A 112 -3.50 1.39 0.46
CA SER A 112 -4.47 2.07 1.33
C SER A 112 -5.85 2.18 0.68
N ASP A 113 -6.88 2.45 1.48
CA ASP A 113 -8.14 2.98 0.95
C ASP A 113 -7.91 4.39 0.36
N PRO A 114 -8.72 4.79 -0.64
CA PRO A 114 -8.53 6.05 -1.35
C PRO A 114 -9.02 7.25 -0.55
N VAL A 115 -8.33 8.38 -0.71
CA VAL A 115 -8.79 9.70 -0.26
C VAL A 115 -8.92 10.60 -1.48
N HIS A 116 -10.10 11.17 -1.70
CA HIS A 116 -10.35 12.09 -2.81
C HIS A 116 -10.15 13.53 -2.34
N LEU A 117 -9.14 14.23 -2.88
CA LEU A 117 -8.88 15.63 -2.62
C LEU A 117 -9.49 16.48 -3.74
N THR A 118 -10.20 17.55 -3.39
CA THR A 118 -10.74 18.53 -4.33
C THR A 118 -10.13 19.90 -4.05
N VAL A 119 -9.46 20.47 -5.05
CA VAL A 119 -8.86 21.80 -4.97
C VAL A 119 -9.79 22.82 -5.64
N LEU A 120 -10.26 23.79 -4.87
CA LEU A 120 -11.15 24.84 -5.31
C LEU A 120 -10.35 26.06 -5.76
N SER A 121 -10.53 26.47 -7.02
CA SER A 121 -10.07 27.79 -7.47
C SER A 121 -10.87 28.89 -6.75
N GLY A 122 -10.22 29.99 -6.39
CA GLY A 122 -10.65 30.99 -5.40
C GLY A 122 -11.95 31.79 -5.65
N GLN A 123 -13.01 31.20 -6.19
CA GLN A 123 -14.33 31.86 -6.28
C GLN A 123 -15.02 32.03 -4.91
N TRP A 124 -14.58 31.35 -3.85
CA TRP A 124 -15.11 31.56 -2.49
C TRP A 124 -14.60 32.86 -1.84
N ARG A 125 -13.47 33.44 -2.29
CA ARG A 125 -13.08 34.81 -1.89
C ARG A 125 -14.13 35.85 -2.32
N LYS A 126 -14.97 35.52 -3.30
CA LYS A 126 -16.09 36.35 -3.74
C LYS A 126 -17.43 35.98 -3.04
N ALA A 127 -17.52 34.80 -2.43
CA ALA A 127 -18.75 34.30 -1.81
C ALA A 127 -18.81 34.55 -0.29
N LEU A 128 -17.65 34.70 0.38
CA LEU A 128 -17.59 35.26 1.73
C LEU A 128 -17.42 36.78 1.61
N GLY A 129 -18.54 37.49 1.45
CA GLY A 129 -18.64 38.90 1.13
C GLY A 129 -17.68 39.83 1.88
N TRP A 130 -16.54 40.11 1.24
CA TRP A 130 -15.77 41.34 1.43
C TRP A 130 -15.55 41.94 0.05
N THR A 131 -16.55 42.67 -0.44
CA THR A 131 -16.28 43.79 -1.35
C THR A 131 -15.53 44.84 -0.54
N TRP A 132 -14.24 45.05 -0.83
CA TRP A 132 -13.62 46.33 -0.49
C TRP A 132 -14.21 47.37 -1.44
N GLU A 133 -15.42 47.83 -1.14
CA GLU A 133 -15.88 49.13 -1.62
C GLU A 133 -15.16 50.17 -0.74
N GLY A 134 -13.87 50.33 -0.97
CA GLY A 134 -13.05 51.39 -0.39
C GLY A 134 -13.07 52.57 -1.35
N GLN A 135 -14.18 53.30 -1.34
CA GLN A 135 -14.33 54.57 -2.03
C GLN A 135 -14.26 55.67 -0.98
N ASP A 136 -13.04 55.97 -0.55
CA ASP A 136 -12.73 57.14 0.27
C ASP A 136 -12.09 58.17 -0.66
N GLY A 137 -12.71 59.36 -0.74
CA GLY A 137 -12.42 60.41 -1.71
C GLY A 137 -11.21 61.29 -1.42
#